data_AF-A0A6F9BCM1-F1
#
_entry.id   AF-A0A6F9BCM1-F1
#
_cell.length_a   1.000
_cell.length_b   1.000
_cell.length_c   1.000
_cell.angle_alpha   90.00
_cell.angle_beta   90.00
_cell.angle_gamma   90.00
#
_symmetry.space_group_name_H-M   'P 1'
#
loop_
_entity.id
_entity.type
_entity.pdbx_description
1 polymer ?
#
loop_
_entity_poly.entity_id
_entity_poly.type
_entity_poly.pdbx_seq_one_letter_code
_entity_poly.pdbx_strand_id
1 'polypeptide(L)'
;MTHFVLSFSRSFKPDFVLIRQHAYSMTPGEDFRSLVIGLQYGGVASINSLLSIYNFCSKPWVFSHMIKLYHSLGPEKFPLNEQTFYPNHTQMVSAFLTHCLFITCVPL
;
A
#
# COMPACT_ATOMS: atom_id res chain seq x y z
N MET A 1 26.56 -30.74 6.32
CA MET A 1 25.79 -30.88 5.08
C MET A 1 25.28 -29.49 4.69
N THR A 2 26.18 -28.62 4.25
CA THR A 2 25.86 -27.26 3.79
C THR A 2 25.44 -27.36 2.33
N HIS A 3 24.14 -27.29 2.07
CA HIS A 3 23.64 -27.14 0.71
C HIS A 3 24.06 -25.75 0.19
N PHE A 4 25.17 -25.71 -0.56
CA PHE A 4 25.50 -24.60 -1.43
C PHE A 4 24.41 -24.52 -2.52
N VAL A 5 23.39 -23.70 -2.29
CA VAL A 5 22.48 -23.29 -3.36
C VAL A 5 23.28 -22.31 -4.22
N LEU A 6 23.72 -22.76 -5.40
CA LEU A 6 24.24 -21.86 -6.43
C LEU A 6 23.07 -20.98 -6.90
N SER A 7 23.00 -19.76 -6.37
CA SER A 7 22.09 -18.72 -6.84
C SER A 7 22.54 -18.28 -8.23
N PHE A 8 21.79 -18.65 -9.27
CA PHE A 8 22.03 -18.17 -10.62
C PHE A 8 21.26 -16.86 -10.84
N SER A 9 21.97 -15.75 -11.06
CA SER A 9 21.36 -14.46 -11.42
C SER A 9 21.23 -14.31 -12.94
N ARG A 10 20.02 -14.03 -13.42
CA ARG A 10 19.74 -13.67 -14.83
C ARG A 10 19.45 -12.17 -14.88
N SER A 11 20.20 -11.44 -15.71
CA SER A 11 19.95 -10.01 -15.98
C SER A 11 19.14 -9.84 -17.25
N PHE A 12 18.21 -8.89 -17.25
CA PHE A 12 17.42 -8.50 -18.42
C PHE A 12 16.99 -7.03 -18.29
N LYS A 13 16.53 -6.43 -19.39
CA LYS A 13 15.98 -5.07 -19.43
C LYS A 13 14.49 -5.16 -19.79
N PRO A 14 13.55 -4.98 -18.84
CA PRO A 14 12.13 -5.01 -19.15
C PRO A 14 11.73 -3.77 -19.95
N ASP A 15 11.01 -3.97 -21.04
CA ASP A 15 10.35 -2.88 -21.77
C ASP A 15 8.99 -2.52 -21.13
N PHE A 16 8.39 -3.47 -20.41
CA PHE A 16 7.12 -3.33 -19.72
C PHE A 16 7.05 -4.26 -18.49
N VAL A 17 6.29 -3.89 -17.45
CA VAL A 17 6.06 -4.72 -16.26
C VAL A 17 4.57 -4.79 -15.87
N LEU A 18 4.10 -5.98 -15.52
CA LEU A 18 2.79 -6.20 -14.91
C LEU A 18 2.99 -6.55 -13.44
N ILE A 19 2.53 -5.69 -12.53
CA ILE A 19 2.70 -5.90 -11.09
C ILE A 19 1.41 -6.51 -10.52
N ARG A 20 1.51 -7.73 -10.00
CA ARG A 20 0.41 -8.51 -9.41
C ARG A 20 0.54 -8.76 -7.92
N GLN A 21 1.66 -8.34 -7.32
CA GLN A 21 1.99 -8.54 -5.92
C GLN A 21 1.98 -7.20 -5.19
N HIS A 22 1.79 -7.25 -3.87
CA HIS A 22 1.89 -6.06 -3.03
C HIS A 22 3.34 -5.55 -3.02
N ALA A 23 3.51 -4.27 -3.35
CA ALA A 23 4.82 -3.62 -3.28
C ALA A 23 5.27 -3.31 -1.84
N TYR A 24 4.34 -3.37 -0.88
CA TYR A 24 4.61 -3.11 0.52
C TYR A 24 3.64 -3.87 1.42
N SER A 25 4.18 -4.46 2.47
CA SER A 25 3.49 -5.03 3.61
C SER A 25 4.30 -4.72 4.87
N MET A 26 3.64 -4.71 6.03
CA MET A 26 4.31 -4.48 7.32
C MET A 26 4.99 -5.76 7.85
N THR A 27 4.78 -6.90 7.19
CA THR A 27 5.49 -8.15 7.49
C THR A 27 7.00 -7.97 7.24
N PRO A 28 7.87 -8.43 8.17
CA PRO A 28 9.31 -8.38 7.96
C PRO A 28 9.72 -9.01 6.62
N GLY A 29 10.51 -8.27 5.83
CA GLY A 29 11.01 -8.73 4.53
C GLY A 29 10.07 -8.46 3.33
N GLU A 30 8.90 -7.87 3.53
CA GLU A 30 7.93 -7.57 2.46
C GLU A 30 7.87 -6.08 2.08
N ASP A 31 9.03 -5.41 2.07
CA ASP A 31 9.17 -4.02 1.59
C ASP A 31 9.89 -3.96 0.25
N PHE A 32 9.12 -3.84 -0.82
CA PHE A 32 9.60 -3.80 -2.21
C PHE A 32 9.45 -2.41 -2.84
N ARG A 33 9.22 -1.37 -2.04
CA ARG A 33 9.02 0.01 -2.55
C ARG A 33 10.23 0.50 -3.35
N SER A 34 11.44 0.11 -2.95
CA SER A 34 12.68 0.44 -3.68
C SER A 34 12.70 -0.13 -5.09
N LEU A 35 12.12 -1.32 -5.33
CA LEU A 35 12.00 -1.91 -6.67
C LEU A 35 11.05 -1.10 -7.55
N VAL A 36 9.92 -0.67 -7.01
CA VAL A 36 8.96 0.20 -7.73
C VAL A 36 9.61 1.53 -8.10
N ILE A 37 10.37 2.13 -7.17
CA ILE A 37 11.14 3.36 -7.44
C ILE A 37 12.17 3.12 -8.55
N GLY A 38 12.91 1.99 -8.50
CA GLY A 38 13.89 1.64 -9.52
C GLY A 38 13.29 1.47 -10.92
N LEU A 39 12.13 0.83 -11.02
CA LEU A 39 11.38 0.70 -12.29
C LEU A 39 10.94 2.07 -12.83
N GLN A 40 10.49 2.97 -11.95
CA GLN A 40 10.04 4.31 -12.33
C GLN A 40 11.22 5.16 -12.79
N TYR A 41 12.35 5.07 -12.07
CA TYR A 41 13.60 5.74 -12.43
C TYR A 41 14.16 5.24 -13.77
N GLY A 42 14.03 3.93 -14.03
CA GLY A 42 14.40 3.32 -15.31
C GLY A 42 13.43 3.61 -16.46
N GLY A 43 12.34 4.34 -16.22
CA GLY A 43 11.34 4.67 -17.25
C GLY A 43 10.54 3.46 -17.76
N VAL A 44 10.44 2.39 -16.98
CA VAL A 44 9.74 1.16 -17.39
C VAL A 44 8.22 1.39 -17.35
N ALA A 45 7.54 1.11 -18.45
CA ALA A 45 6.09 1.19 -18.51
C ALA A 45 5.44 0.05 -17.68
N SER A 46 4.31 0.33 -17.03
CA SER A 46 3.66 -0.62 -16.11
C SER A 46 2.13 -0.54 -16.11
N ILE A 47 1.49 -1.67 -15.80
CA ILE A 47 0.09 -1.73 -15.37
C ILE A 47 0.01 -2.35 -13.96
N ASN A 48 -0.65 -1.72 -12.99
CA ASN A 48 -1.05 -0.29 -12.99
C ASN A 48 0.19 0.62 -13.06
N SER A 49 -0.01 1.93 -13.22
CA SER A 49 1.13 2.87 -13.25
C SER A 49 1.99 2.75 -11.99
N LEU A 50 3.31 2.84 -12.12
CA LEU A 50 4.23 2.72 -10.99
C LEU A 50 3.96 3.80 -9.93
N LEU A 51 3.57 5.02 -10.36
CA LEU A 51 3.10 6.08 -9.46
C LEU A 51 1.90 5.64 -8.62
N SER A 52 0.88 5.03 -9.23
CA SER A 52 -0.27 4.53 -8.49
C SER A 52 0.13 3.41 -7.53
N ILE A 53 0.99 2.48 -7.95
CA ILE A 53 1.46 1.38 -7.10
C ILE A 53 2.23 1.91 -5.88
N TYR A 54 3.09 2.90 -6.08
CA TYR A 54 3.81 3.56 -4.99
C TYR A 54 2.85 4.23 -4.00
N ASN A 55 1.88 5.00 -4.51
CA ASN A 55 0.87 5.65 -3.67
C ASN A 55 -0.04 4.64 -2.93
N PHE A 56 -0.29 3.47 -3.51
CA PHE A 56 -1.09 2.40 -2.89
C PHE A 56 -0.38 1.67 -1.74
N CYS A 57 0.89 1.96 -1.47
CA CYS A 57 1.61 1.37 -0.35
C CYS A 57 1.11 1.85 1.03
N SER A 58 0.24 2.86 1.10
CA SER A 58 -0.40 3.29 2.36
C SER A 58 -1.92 3.21 2.25
N LYS A 59 -2.55 2.29 2.99
CA LYS A 59 -4.01 2.15 3.01
C LYS A 59 -4.71 3.45 3.48
N PRO A 60 -4.28 4.13 4.57
CA PRO A 60 -4.85 5.42 4.96
C PRO A 60 -4.71 6.50 3.87
N TRP A 61 -3.62 6.50 3.12
CA TRP A 61 -3.42 7.44 2.01
C TRP A 61 -4.45 7.21 0.89
N VAL A 62 -4.66 5.95 0.49
CA VAL A 62 -5.69 5.59 -0.49
C VAL A 62 -7.08 5.95 0.03
N PHE A 63 -7.37 5.66 1.30
CA PHE A 63 -8.66 5.98 1.91
C PHE A 63 -8.95 7.49 1.93
N SER A 64 -7.92 8.34 2.09
CA SER A 64 -8.09 9.80 1.99
C SER A 64 -8.63 10.26 0.63
N HIS A 65 -8.32 9.54 -0.46
CA HIS A 65 -8.88 9.81 -1.78
C HIS A 65 -10.36 9.40 -1.85
N MET A 66 -10.74 8.33 -1.16
CA MET A 66 -12.15 7.94 -1.04
C MET A 66 -12.96 8.95 -0.21
N ILE A 67 -12.38 9.53 0.85
CA ILE A 67 -13.02 10.62 1.61
C ILE A 67 -13.29 11.84 0.71
N LYS A 68 -12.35 12.19 -0.18
CA LYS A 68 -12.57 13.27 -1.16
C LYS A 68 -13.73 12.97 -2.10
N LEU A 69 -13.84 11.72 -2.58
CA LEU A 69 -14.97 11.28 -3.41
C LEU A 69 -16.29 11.32 -2.64
N TYR A 70 -16.30 10.86 -1.39
CA TYR A 70 -17.45 10.93 -0.49
C TYR A 70 -17.95 12.38 -0.35
N HIS A 71 -17.06 13.34 -0.07
CA HIS A 71 -17.45 14.75 0.03
C HIS A 71 -17.95 15.34 -1.30
N SER A 72 -17.42 14.89 -2.44
CA SER A 72 -17.83 15.40 -3.75
C SER A 72 -19.15 14.81 -4.26
N LEU A 73 -19.44 13.54 -3.94
CA LEU A 73 -20.58 12.81 -4.48
C LEU A 73 -21.76 12.73 -3.49
N GLY A 74 -21.47 12.86 -2.20
CA GLY A 74 -22.43 12.69 -1.11
C GLY A 74 -22.67 11.22 -0.74
N PRO A 75 -23.22 10.97 0.47
CA PRO A 75 -23.42 9.63 1.02
C PRO A 75 -24.36 8.75 0.18
N GLU A 76 -25.34 9.35 -0.48
CA GLU A 76 -26.29 8.62 -1.34
C GLU A 76 -25.62 7.95 -2.55
N LYS A 77 -24.62 8.62 -3.14
CA LYS A 77 -23.94 8.12 -4.36
C LYS A 77 -22.66 7.35 -4.05
N PHE A 78 -22.03 7.66 -2.93
CA PHE A 78 -20.79 7.01 -2.50
C PHE A 78 -20.85 6.78 -1.00
N PRO A 79 -21.54 5.74 -0.51
CA PRO A 79 -21.69 5.48 0.92
C PRO A 79 -20.38 4.94 1.51
N LEU A 80 -19.51 5.83 1.98
CA LEU A 80 -18.25 5.46 2.60
C LEU A 80 -18.44 5.18 4.10
N ASN A 81 -17.92 4.06 4.59
CA ASN A 81 -17.91 3.78 6.02
C ASN A 81 -17.13 4.87 6.78
N GLU A 82 -17.70 5.34 7.89
CA GLU A 82 -16.99 6.23 8.80
C GLU A 82 -15.80 5.51 9.44
N GLN A 83 -14.61 6.09 9.29
CA GLN A 83 -13.36 5.56 9.83
C GLN A 83 -12.52 6.69 10.40
N THR A 84 -11.90 6.43 11.56
CA THR A 84 -10.97 7.35 12.20
C THR A 84 -9.55 6.86 11.99
N PHE A 85 -8.68 7.72 11.43
CA PHE A 85 -7.26 7.43 11.30
C PHE A 85 -6.48 7.91 12.53
N TYR A 86 -5.66 7.02 13.09
CA TYR A 86 -4.74 7.34 14.17
C TYR A 86 -3.29 7.24 13.68
N PRO A 87 -2.51 8.34 13.67
CA PRO A 87 -1.09 8.31 13.29
C PRO A 87 -0.24 7.40 14.18
N ASN A 88 -0.63 7.25 15.45
CA ASN A 88 0.00 6.37 16.42
C ASN A 88 -0.99 6.04 17.57
N HIS A 89 -0.58 5.13 18.45
CA HIS A 89 -1.42 4.59 19.52
C HIS A 89 -1.83 5.61 20.60
N THR A 90 -1.11 6.72 20.77
CA THR A 90 -1.39 7.66 21.87
C THR A 90 -2.71 8.40 21.70
N GLN A 91 -3.21 8.47 20.47
CA GLN A 91 -4.48 9.12 20.14
C GLN A 91 -5.69 8.18 20.26
N MET A 92 -5.47 6.89 20.58
CA MET A 92 -6.53 5.89 20.71
C MET A 92 -7.17 5.91 22.12
N VAL A 93 -7.73 7.05 22.54
CA VAL A 93 -8.17 7.30 23.93
C VAL A 93 -9.64 6.91 24.18
N SER A 94 -10.53 7.05 23.19
CA SER A 94 -11.93 6.63 23.31
C SER A 94 -12.47 6.15 21.95
N ALA A 95 -13.00 4.92 21.91
CA ALA A 95 -13.80 4.45 20.79
C ALA A 95 -15.27 4.73 21.11
N PHE A 96 -15.94 5.52 20.27
CA PHE A 96 -17.35 5.87 20.45
C PHE A 96 -18.31 4.69 20.24
N LEU A 97 -17.83 3.55 19.72
CA LEU A 97 -18.60 2.33 19.52
C LEU A 97 -17.79 1.12 20.03
N THR A 98 -18.45 0.26 20.80
CA THR A 98 -17.87 -0.98 21.37
C THR A 98 -17.47 -2.03 20.32
N HIS A 99 -17.71 -1.76 19.04
CA HIS A 99 -17.42 -2.65 17.89
C HIS A 99 -16.66 -1.92 16.76
N CYS A 100 -15.61 -1.15 17.09
CA CYS A 100 -14.76 -0.53 16.07
C CYS A 100 -13.69 -1.50 15.55
N LEU A 101 -13.58 -1.64 14.22
CA LEU A 101 -12.39 -2.19 13.58
C LEU A 101 -11.31 -1.09 13.58
N PHE A 102 -10.30 -1.19 14.42
CA PHE A 102 -9.23 -0.18 14.47
C PHE A 102 -8.31 -0.31 13.26
N ILE A 103 -8.17 0.78 12.49
CA ILE A 103 -7.17 0.88 11.42
C ILE A 103 -5.99 1.66 11.98
N THR A 104 -5.06 0.94 12.61
CA THR A 104 -3.78 1.50 13.03
C THR A 104 -2.81 1.49 11.85
N CYS A 105 -1.92 2.48 11.79
CA CYS A 105 -0.71 2.42 10.96
C CYS A 105 0.39 1.58 11.63
N VAL A 106 0.05 0.79 12.65
CA VAL A 106 0.99 0.08 13.51
C VAL A 106 0.93 -1.40 13.14
N PRO A 107 2.06 -2.08 12.89
CA PRO A 107 2.08 -3.53 12.85
C PRO A 107 1.55 -4.06 14.18
N LEU A 108 0.48 -4.86 14.14
CA LEU A 108 0.01 -5.64 15.28
C LEU A 108 1.11 -6.63 15.71
#